data_AF-A0A7V2EYF9-F1
#
_entry.id   AF-A0A7V2EYF9-F1
#
_cell.length_a   1.000
_cell.length_b   1.000
_cell.length_c   1.000
_cell.angle_alpha   90.00
_cell.angle_beta   90.00
_cell.angle_gamma   90.00
#
_symmetry.space_group_name_H-M   'P 1'
#
loop_
_entity.id
_entity.type
_entity.pdbx_description
1 polymer ?
#
loop_
_entity_poly.entity_id
_entity_poly.type
_entity_poly.pdbx_seq_one_letter_code
_entity_poly.pdbx_strand_id
1 'polypeptide(L)'
;MTALRPGAAALPVGKDARQIRKLAMFGDGGDAQHRAPRKYSAGYSRFVSMMKVLLPIVALMLIVLIVIWPNLKLQETRFGLGFSALKIGNGIDPSMINPRFFGTDDRRQTFSITADLAKNILSDDRQVELEKPKADISLEDGSWLVITASVGYFERKAEQLSLQGKVNLFHDSGYEFRTEKIDIDLTRGTASGNLPVEGQGPFGHVVAEGFRLLDKGKTIVFTGKTRLKIYPGASTPADGK
;
A
#
# COMPACT_ATOMS: atom_id res chain seq x y z
N MET A 1 65.15 -7.13 12.48
CA MET A 1 66.39 -6.33 12.35
C MET A 1 67.54 -7.26 12.04
N THR A 2 68.50 -6.80 11.23
CA THR A 2 69.82 -7.43 11.00
C THR A 2 69.80 -8.59 9.99
N ALA A 3 70.62 -8.64 8.94
CA ALA A 3 71.50 -7.65 8.31
C ALA A 3 71.90 -8.16 6.91
N LEU A 4 72.17 -7.19 6.04
CA LEU A 4 73.13 -7.11 4.95
C LEU A 4 74.06 -8.32 4.66
N ARG A 5 74.17 -8.66 3.35
CA ARG A 5 75.35 -8.61 2.41
C ARG A 5 76.75 -8.99 2.97
N PRO A 6 77.78 -9.39 2.16
CA PRO A 6 78.05 -9.15 0.72
C PRO A 6 78.65 -10.38 -0.04
N GLY A 7 78.86 -10.38 -1.36
CA GLY A 7 80.10 -10.00 -2.09
C GLY A 7 81.16 -11.14 -2.08
N ALA A 8 82.01 -11.44 -3.07
CA ALA A 8 82.33 -10.95 -4.40
C ALA A 8 83.39 -11.92 -5.01
N ALA A 9 83.61 -11.84 -6.34
CA ALA A 9 84.85 -12.22 -7.07
C ALA A 9 85.19 -13.74 -7.17
N ALA A 10 85.90 -14.30 -8.16
CA ALA A 10 86.71 -13.79 -9.26
C ALA A 10 86.86 -14.86 -10.37
N LEU A 11 87.24 -14.43 -11.58
CA LEU A 11 87.67 -15.25 -12.73
C LEU A 11 89.05 -15.92 -12.49
N PRO A 12 89.45 -16.91 -13.32
CA PRO A 12 90.46 -16.64 -14.37
C PRO A 12 90.29 -17.50 -15.67
N VAL A 13 90.52 -16.97 -16.89
CA VAL A 13 91.77 -16.93 -17.72
C VAL A 13 91.91 -18.07 -18.76
N GLY A 14 92.32 -17.68 -19.97
CA GLY A 14 92.86 -18.52 -21.07
C GLY A 14 92.05 -18.34 -22.36
N LYS A 15 92.36 -17.44 -23.32
CA LYS A 15 93.58 -17.14 -24.11
C LYS A 15 94.03 -18.32 -24.99
N ASP A 16 93.80 -18.17 -26.31
CA ASP A 16 94.60 -18.61 -27.48
C ASP A 16 93.65 -18.71 -28.70
N ALA A 17 93.64 -17.86 -29.72
CA ALA A 17 94.69 -17.30 -30.60
C ALA A 17 95.45 -18.36 -31.41
N ARG A 18 94.95 -18.63 -32.63
CA ARG A 18 95.64 -18.93 -33.91
C ARG A 18 94.66 -19.65 -34.85
N GLN A 19 94.04 -18.97 -35.82
CA GLN A 19 94.58 -18.69 -37.16
C GLN A 19 95.50 -19.77 -37.73
N ILE A 20 94.98 -20.57 -38.66
CA ILE A 20 95.74 -21.10 -39.79
C ILE A 20 94.83 -21.29 -41.03
N ARG A 21 95.11 -20.46 -42.04
CA ARG A 21 95.15 -20.68 -43.51
C ARG A 21 94.06 -21.56 -44.16
N LYS A 22 93.23 -21.01 -45.06
CA LYS A 22 93.54 -20.61 -46.47
C LYS A 22 93.99 -21.81 -47.32
N LEU A 23 93.14 -22.30 -48.25
CA LEU A 23 93.25 -22.03 -49.70
C LEU A 23 92.26 -22.88 -50.54
N ALA A 24 91.57 -22.18 -51.44
CA ALA A 24 91.00 -22.58 -52.74
C ALA A 24 90.14 -23.86 -52.87
N MET A 25 88.85 -23.65 -53.14
CA MET A 25 88.22 -24.28 -54.30
C MET A 25 87.40 -23.21 -55.03
N PHE A 26 87.85 -22.94 -56.25
CA PHE A 26 87.20 -22.11 -57.25
C PHE A 26 85.96 -22.86 -57.75
N GLY A 27 84.79 -22.22 -57.70
CA GLY A 27 83.53 -22.73 -58.22
C GLY A 27 82.71 -21.54 -58.69
N ASP A 28 82.90 -21.22 -59.96
CA ASP A 28 82.23 -20.20 -60.75
C ASP A 28 80.73 -20.51 -60.95
N GLY A 29 79.92 -19.48 -61.13
CA GLY A 29 78.49 -19.60 -61.39
C GLY A 29 77.65 -18.61 -60.58
N GLY A 30 77.54 -17.38 -61.09
CA GLY A 30 76.63 -16.39 -60.54
C GLY A 30 75.18 -16.75 -60.80
N ASP A 31 74.31 -16.42 -59.85
CA ASP A 31 72.91 -16.14 -60.08
C ASP A 31 72.44 -15.08 -59.09
N ALA A 32 72.06 -13.95 -59.65
CA ALA A 32 71.40 -12.89 -58.95
C ALA A 32 69.96 -13.29 -58.59
N GLN A 33 69.44 -12.65 -57.54
CA GLN A 33 68.02 -12.50 -57.24
C GLN A 33 67.31 -13.73 -56.65
N HIS A 34 66.96 -13.65 -55.36
CA HIS A 34 65.56 -13.43 -54.93
C HIS A 34 65.53 -13.28 -53.40
N ARG A 35 65.42 -12.04 -52.92
CA ARG A 35 64.99 -11.77 -51.55
C ARG A 35 63.51 -12.13 -51.47
N ALA A 36 63.19 -13.27 -50.87
CA ALA A 36 61.83 -13.62 -50.53
C ALA A 36 61.26 -12.56 -49.55
N PRO A 37 60.17 -11.84 -49.90
CA PRO A 37 59.49 -11.01 -48.93
C PRO A 37 58.79 -11.89 -47.90
N ARG A 38 58.95 -11.57 -46.61
CA ARG A 38 58.18 -12.15 -45.51
C ARG A 38 56.68 -12.00 -45.83
N LYS A 39 56.00 -13.12 -46.08
CA LYS A 39 54.55 -13.17 -46.19
C LYS A 39 53.95 -12.84 -44.83
N TYR A 40 53.54 -11.59 -44.62
CA TYR A 40 52.53 -11.29 -43.60
C TYR A 40 51.19 -11.87 -44.08
N SER A 41 50.57 -12.71 -43.27
CA SER A 41 49.36 -13.43 -43.60
C SER A 41 48.20 -12.45 -43.87
N ALA A 42 47.65 -12.50 -45.09
CA ALA A 42 46.53 -11.67 -45.53
C ALA A 42 45.19 -11.95 -44.79
N GLY A 43 45.16 -12.95 -43.90
CA GLY A 43 44.00 -13.25 -43.05
C GLY A 43 43.88 -12.33 -41.83
N TYR A 44 45.00 -11.89 -41.24
CA TYR A 44 44.99 -11.05 -40.04
C TYR A 44 44.54 -9.60 -40.35
N SER A 45 44.85 -9.13 -41.56
CA SER A 45 44.46 -7.78 -42.02
C SER A 45 42.94 -7.63 -42.18
N ARG A 46 42.25 -8.65 -42.72
CA ARG A 46 40.79 -8.63 -42.87
C ARG A 46 40.05 -8.77 -41.54
N PHE A 47 40.57 -9.59 -40.63
CA PHE A 47 39.99 -9.76 -39.29
C PHE A 47 40.09 -8.47 -38.45
N VAL A 48 41.25 -7.80 -38.47
CA VAL A 48 41.44 -6.51 -37.78
C VAL A 48 40.62 -5.40 -38.43
N SER A 49 40.51 -5.38 -39.76
CA SER A 49 39.67 -4.40 -40.46
C SER A 49 38.17 -4.60 -40.17
N MET A 50 37.72 -5.84 -40.00
CA MET A 50 36.32 -6.14 -39.66
C MET A 50 36.01 -5.77 -38.20
N MET A 51 36.92 -6.01 -37.26
CA MET A 51 36.77 -5.57 -35.87
C MET A 51 36.74 -4.06 -35.72
N LYS A 52 37.47 -3.30 -36.55
CA LYS A 52 37.41 -1.83 -36.54
C LYS A 52 36.03 -1.27 -36.88
N VAL A 53 35.19 -2.03 -37.60
CA VAL A 53 33.82 -1.62 -37.99
C VAL A 53 32.78 -2.26 -37.08
N LEU A 54 32.98 -3.51 -36.66
CA LEU A 54 32.06 -4.22 -35.77
C LEU A 54 31.95 -3.55 -34.39
N LEU A 55 33.08 -3.10 -33.84
CA LEU A 55 33.15 -2.54 -32.50
C LEU A 55 32.32 -1.24 -32.35
N PRO A 56 32.43 -0.23 -33.24
CA PRO A 56 31.56 0.95 -33.16
C PRO A 56 30.09 0.63 -33.44
N ILE A 57 29.78 -0.37 -34.28
CA ILE A 57 28.38 -0.78 -34.54
C ILE A 57 27.75 -1.39 -33.29
N VAL A 58 28.46 -2.27 -32.58
CA VAL A 58 27.97 -2.86 -31.32
C VAL A 58 27.79 -1.79 -30.25
N ALA A 59 28.71 -0.84 -30.16
CA ALA A 59 28.59 0.29 -29.24
C ALA A 59 27.34 1.13 -29.54
N LEU A 60 27.08 1.46 -30.81
CA LEU A 60 25.86 2.16 -31.23
C LEU A 60 24.60 1.36 -30.92
N MET A 61 24.61 0.04 -31.15
CA MET A 61 23.47 -0.83 -30.88
C MET A 61 23.13 -0.86 -29.38
N LEU A 62 24.14 -0.92 -28.50
CA LEU A 62 23.95 -0.89 -27.05
C LEU A 62 23.39 0.45 -26.58
N ILE A 63 23.85 1.57 -27.14
CA ILE A 63 23.32 2.91 -26.83
C ILE A 63 21.83 3.00 -27.22
N VAL A 64 21.48 2.53 -28.43
CA VAL A 64 20.08 2.51 -28.89
C VAL A 64 19.22 1.63 -27.98
N LEU A 65 19.73 0.46 -27.55
CA LEU A 65 19.02 -0.43 -26.64
C LEU A 65 18.75 0.22 -25.28
N ILE A 66 19.72 0.94 -24.70
CA ILE A 66 19.56 1.68 -23.44
C ILE A 66 18.51 2.79 -23.57
N VAL A 67 18.46 3.49 -24.71
CA VAL A 67 17.48 4.55 -24.97
C VAL A 67 16.06 3.99 -25.16
N ILE A 68 15.93 2.80 -25.75
CA ILE A 68 14.64 2.13 -25.96
C ILE A 68 14.15 1.42 -24.69
N TRP A 69 15.06 0.93 -23.83
CA TRP A 69 14.75 0.25 -22.58
C TRP A 69 13.71 0.95 -21.68
N PRO A 70 13.79 2.27 -21.41
CA PRO A 70 12.78 2.96 -20.59
C PRO A 70 11.38 2.98 -21.23
N ASN A 71 11.27 2.86 -22.55
CA ASN A 71 9.96 2.84 -23.23
C ASN A 71 9.27 1.47 -23.13
N LEU A 72 10.00 0.40 -22.83
CA LEU A 72 9.45 -0.94 -22.60
C LEU A 72 8.91 -1.12 -21.16
N LYS A 73 9.15 -0.14 -20.26
CA LYS A 73 8.64 -0.10 -18.89
C LYS A 73 7.75 1.13 -18.64
N LEU A 74 6.83 1.41 -19.56
CA LEU A 74 5.82 2.48 -19.42
C LEU A 74 4.46 1.99 -18.92
N GLN A 75 4.42 0.90 -18.15
CA GLN A 75 3.36 0.64 -17.17
C GLN A 75 4.05 0.17 -15.88
N GLU A 76 3.77 0.86 -14.79
CA GLU A 76 4.34 0.70 -13.45
C GLU A 76 5.70 1.36 -13.23
N THR A 77 5.66 2.59 -12.70
CA THR A 77 6.25 2.93 -11.38
C THR A 77 6.10 4.43 -11.10
N ARG A 78 4.88 4.85 -10.72
CA ARG A 78 4.77 5.85 -9.66
C ARG A 78 4.85 5.05 -8.36
N PHE A 79 6.06 5.01 -7.80
CA PHE A 79 6.36 4.40 -6.51
C PHE A 79 5.64 5.21 -5.40
N GLY A 80 4.34 4.94 -5.24
CA GLY A 80 3.69 5.03 -3.94
C GLY A 80 3.78 3.63 -3.33
N LEU A 81 4.45 3.48 -2.19
CA LEU A 81 4.46 2.24 -1.44
C LEU A 81 3.02 1.90 -1.02
N GLY A 82 2.36 1.09 -1.82
CA GLY A 82 0.99 0.63 -1.64
C GLY A 82 0.77 -0.60 -2.49
N PHE A 83 0.70 -1.76 -1.82
CA PHE A 83 0.15 -3.01 -2.32
C PHE A 83 0.93 -3.74 -3.43
N SER A 84 1.86 -4.61 -3.02
CA SER A 84 2.20 -5.80 -3.82
C SER A 84 1.12 -6.87 -3.61
N ALA A 85 0.25 -6.98 -4.60
CA ALA A 85 -0.19 -8.22 -5.23
C ALA A 85 -0.41 -9.45 -4.31
N LEU A 86 -1.60 -9.56 -3.75
CA LEU A 86 -2.22 -10.87 -3.51
C LEU A 86 -3.20 -11.14 -4.66
N LYS A 87 -2.76 -11.89 -5.67
CA LYS A 87 -3.67 -12.50 -6.64
C LYS A 87 -3.99 -13.93 -6.20
N ILE A 88 -5.21 -14.07 -5.69
CA ILE A 88 -6.14 -15.18 -5.97
C ILE A 88 -5.74 -16.55 -5.39
N GLY A 89 -6.13 -16.76 -4.14
CA GLY A 89 -6.80 -18.00 -3.72
C GLY A 89 -8.26 -17.66 -3.46
N ASN A 90 -9.18 -18.40 -4.06
CA ASN A 90 -10.62 -18.25 -3.87
C ASN A 90 -10.99 -18.20 -2.37
N GLY A 91 -11.75 -17.19 -1.94
CA GLY A 91 -12.45 -17.21 -0.64
C GLY A 91 -11.87 -16.36 0.50
N ILE A 92 -10.96 -15.42 0.26
CA ILE A 92 -10.61 -14.43 1.29
C ILE A 92 -11.59 -13.26 1.16
N ASP A 93 -12.69 -13.31 1.90
CA ASP A 93 -13.55 -12.14 2.10
C ASP A 93 -12.67 -11.03 2.71
N PRO A 94 -12.39 -9.95 1.96
CA PRO A 94 -11.44 -8.95 2.40
C PRO A 94 -11.97 -8.29 3.66
N SER A 95 -11.24 -8.46 4.75
CA SER A 95 -11.58 -7.97 6.07
C SER A 95 -10.52 -7.00 6.60
N MET A 96 -10.95 -6.10 7.46
CA MET A 96 -10.13 -5.09 8.10
C MET A 96 -10.34 -5.20 9.62
N ILE A 97 -9.26 -5.25 10.37
CA ILE A 97 -9.28 -5.28 11.84
C ILE A 97 -9.25 -3.84 12.35
N ASN A 98 -10.04 -3.53 13.38
CA ASN A 98 -10.19 -2.20 13.95
C ASN A 98 -10.46 -1.10 12.89
N PRO A 99 -11.40 -1.33 11.94
CA PRO A 99 -11.74 -0.31 10.95
C PRO A 99 -12.25 0.95 11.63
N ARG A 100 -11.97 2.09 11.00
CA ARG A 100 -12.52 3.37 11.41
C ARG A 100 -12.99 4.13 10.17
N PHE A 101 -14.28 4.44 10.14
CA PHE A 101 -14.91 5.27 9.13
C PHE A 101 -15.21 6.63 9.73
N PHE A 102 -15.06 7.67 8.92
CA PHE A 102 -15.38 9.04 9.29
C PHE A 102 -16.30 9.61 8.22
N GLY A 103 -17.19 10.49 8.64
CA GLY A 103 -18.04 11.23 7.74
C GLY A 103 -18.63 12.46 8.41
N THR A 104 -19.40 13.19 7.62
CA THR A 104 -20.15 14.35 8.07
C THR A 104 -21.54 14.27 7.50
N ASP A 105 -22.53 14.63 8.31
CA ASP A 105 -23.91 14.72 7.85
C ASP A 105 -24.20 16.05 7.11
N ASP A 106 -25.43 16.23 6.64
CA ASP A 106 -25.87 17.48 5.96
C ASP A 106 -25.74 18.76 6.82
N ARG A 107 -25.61 18.66 8.15
CA ARG A 107 -25.41 19.78 9.08
C ARG A 107 -23.94 19.96 9.47
N ARG A 108 -23.02 19.26 8.81
CA ARG A 108 -21.58 19.22 9.14
C ARG A 108 -21.29 18.65 10.53
N GLN A 109 -22.23 17.87 11.09
CA GLN A 109 -22.00 17.08 12.29
C GLN A 109 -21.08 15.92 11.91
N THR A 110 -19.94 15.83 12.60
CA THR A 110 -18.98 14.75 12.36
C THR A 110 -19.44 13.48 13.05
N PHE A 111 -19.32 12.36 12.36
CA PHE A 111 -19.49 11.04 12.94
C PHE A 111 -18.29 10.16 12.65
N SER A 112 -18.04 9.22 13.57
CA SER A 112 -17.06 8.15 13.37
C SER A 112 -17.67 6.82 13.71
N ILE A 113 -17.39 5.81 12.90
CA ILE A 113 -17.84 4.43 13.10
C ILE A 113 -16.59 3.57 13.25
N THR A 114 -16.47 2.89 14.37
CA THR A 114 -15.42 1.93 14.68
C THR A 114 -16.02 0.54 14.85
N ALA A 115 -15.25 -0.50 14.62
CA ALA A 115 -15.67 -1.89 14.87
C ALA A 115 -14.45 -2.74 15.21
N ASP A 116 -14.63 -3.93 15.75
CA ASP A 116 -13.53 -4.88 15.97
C ASP A 116 -13.04 -5.46 14.63
N LEU A 117 -13.99 -5.74 13.73
CA LEU A 117 -13.75 -6.32 12.41
C LEU A 117 -14.75 -5.76 11.39
N ALA A 118 -14.28 -5.39 10.21
CA ALA A 118 -15.11 -5.17 9.03
C ALA A 118 -14.86 -6.29 8.02
N LYS A 119 -15.90 -6.89 7.46
CA LYS A 119 -15.82 -7.85 6.36
C LYS A 119 -16.35 -7.23 5.06
N ASN A 120 -15.95 -7.80 3.93
CA ASN A 120 -16.40 -7.38 2.58
C ASN A 120 -16.02 -5.94 2.21
N ILE A 121 -14.90 -5.43 2.73
CA ILE A 121 -14.54 -4.02 2.59
C ILE A 121 -14.17 -3.61 1.15
N LEU A 122 -13.65 -4.52 0.31
CA LEU A 122 -13.22 -4.20 -1.07
C LEU A 122 -14.33 -4.37 -2.11
N SER A 123 -15.53 -4.79 -1.69
CA SER A 123 -16.67 -4.91 -2.60
C SER A 123 -17.46 -3.60 -2.57
N ASP A 124 -17.25 -2.74 -3.57
CA ASP A 124 -17.91 -1.42 -3.66
C ASP A 124 -19.46 -1.55 -3.77
N ASP A 125 -19.94 -2.66 -4.30
CA ASP A 125 -21.37 -2.95 -4.47
C ASP A 125 -21.99 -3.76 -3.32
N ARG A 126 -21.22 -4.06 -2.27
CA ARG A 126 -21.69 -4.85 -1.13
C ARG A 126 -21.68 -4.05 0.17
N GLN A 127 -22.63 -4.41 1.00
CA GLN A 127 -22.72 -4.00 2.40
C GLN A 127 -21.49 -4.48 3.17
N VAL A 128 -20.92 -3.59 3.98
CA VAL A 128 -19.81 -3.90 4.89
C VAL A 128 -20.41 -4.44 6.17
N GLU A 129 -20.08 -5.68 6.53
CA GLU A 129 -20.46 -6.25 7.82
C GLU A 129 -19.45 -5.78 8.87
N LEU A 130 -19.95 -5.26 10.00
CA LEU A 130 -19.19 -4.74 11.11
C LEU A 130 -19.45 -5.60 12.36
N GLU A 131 -18.40 -6.11 12.99
CA GLU A 131 -18.50 -6.82 14.26
C GLU A 131 -18.28 -5.87 15.43
N LYS A 132 -19.23 -5.84 16.37
CA LYS A 132 -19.25 -4.91 17.52
C LYS A 132 -19.01 -3.46 17.12
N PRO A 133 -19.84 -2.91 16.21
CA PRO A 133 -19.70 -1.53 15.82
C PRO A 133 -19.96 -0.59 17.00
N LYS A 134 -19.20 0.51 17.04
CA LYS A 134 -19.41 1.67 17.89
C LYS A 134 -19.41 2.92 17.01
N ALA A 135 -20.51 3.67 17.04
CA ALA A 135 -20.63 4.96 16.38
C ALA A 135 -20.56 6.08 17.42
N ASP A 136 -19.70 7.06 17.19
CA ASP A 136 -19.57 8.29 17.96
C ASP A 136 -20.02 9.46 17.06
N ILE A 137 -21.00 10.25 17.49
CA ILE A 137 -21.57 11.37 16.72
C ILE A 137 -21.49 12.63 17.56
N SER A 138 -20.96 13.71 16.99
CA SER A 138 -20.94 15.04 17.61
C SER A 138 -22.08 15.89 17.07
N LEU A 139 -22.94 16.39 17.95
CA LEU A 139 -24.09 17.21 17.58
C LEU A 139 -23.69 18.70 17.47
N GLU A 140 -24.59 19.47 16.88
CA GLU A 140 -24.38 20.90 16.60
C GLU A 140 -24.34 21.77 17.87
N ASP A 141 -25.04 21.34 18.92
CA ASP A 141 -25.06 21.98 20.25
C ASP A 141 -23.83 21.63 21.09
N GLY A 142 -22.89 20.85 20.54
CA GLY A 142 -21.68 20.39 21.23
C GLY A 142 -21.90 19.13 22.08
N SER A 143 -23.12 18.60 22.14
CA SER A 143 -23.36 17.31 22.78
C SER A 143 -22.82 16.15 21.95
N TRP A 144 -22.76 14.97 22.55
CA TRP A 144 -22.34 13.76 21.85
C TRP A 144 -23.26 12.58 22.09
N LEU A 145 -23.33 11.73 21.07
CA LEU A 145 -24.09 10.49 21.05
C LEU A 145 -23.16 9.31 20.78
N VAL A 146 -23.33 8.24 21.55
CA VAL A 146 -22.64 6.97 21.33
C VAL A 146 -23.66 5.88 21.07
N ILE A 147 -23.45 5.11 20.01
CA ILE A 147 -24.28 3.96 19.66
C ILE A 147 -23.38 2.73 19.59
N THR A 148 -23.82 1.63 20.18
CA THR A 148 -23.13 0.34 20.17
C THR A 148 -24.10 -0.76 19.75
N ALA A 149 -23.59 -1.80 19.09
CA ALA A 149 -24.37 -2.99 18.75
C ALA A 149 -23.47 -4.23 18.67
N SER A 150 -24.06 -5.41 18.52
CA SER A 150 -23.32 -6.66 18.34
C SER A 150 -22.85 -6.83 16.89
N VAL A 151 -23.72 -6.48 15.93
CA VAL A 151 -23.45 -6.54 14.50
C VAL A 151 -23.95 -5.25 13.86
N GLY A 152 -23.21 -4.76 12.88
CA GLY A 152 -23.61 -3.64 12.05
C GLY A 152 -23.47 -3.98 10.58
N TYR A 153 -24.24 -3.30 9.76
CA TYR A 153 -24.19 -3.42 8.33
C TYR A 153 -24.18 -2.03 7.73
N PHE A 154 -23.08 -1.69 7.08
CA PHE A 154 -22.85 -0.36 6.55
C PHE A 154 -22.88 -0.38 5.02
N GLU A 155 -23.82 0.35 4.44
CA GLU A 155 -23.97 0.55 3.01
C GLU A 155 -23.31 1.86 2.59
N ARG A 156 -22.09 1.79 2.04
CA ARG A 156 -21.30 2.98 1.68
C ARG A 156 -21.99 3.91 0.69
N LYS A 157 -22.64 3.37 -0.34
CA LYS A 157 -23.27 4.17 -1.41
C LYS A 157 -24.54 4.86 -0.95
N ALA A 158 -25.31 4.20 -0.09
CA ALA A 158 -26.56 4.73 0.47
C ALA A 158 -26.33 5.54 1.75
N GLU A 159 -25.13 5.48 2.33
CA GLU A 159 -24.79 6.02 3.65
C GLU A 159 -25.77 5.56 4.75
N GLN A 160 -26.19 4.31 4.67
CA GLN A 160 -27.10 3.68 5.63
C GLN A 160 -26.35 2.72 6.55
N LEU A 161 -26.69 2.78 7.84
CA LEU A 161 -26.14 1.93 8.88
C LEU A 161 -27.28 1.19 9.58
N SER A 162 -27.33 -0.13 9.38
CA SER A 162 -28.25 -1.01 10.11
C SER A 162 -27.50 -1.68 11.25
N LEU A 163 -27.94 -1.47 12.49
CA LEU A 163 -27.35 -2.06 13.68
C LEU A 163 -28.29 -3.10 14.29
N GLN A 164 -27.75 -4.23 14.70
CA GLN A 164 -28.51 -5.38 15.19
C GLN A 164 -27.84 -6.03 16.40
N GLY A 165 -28.69 -6.51 17.31
CA GLY A 165 -28.30 -7.26 18.50
C GLY A 165 -27.77 -6.34 19.61
N LYS A 166 -28.55 -6.21 20.69
CA LYS A 166 -28.19 -5.40 21.87
C LYS A 166 -27.75 -3.98 21.48
N VAL A 167 -28.57 -3.31 20.67
CA VAL A 167 -28.31 -1.92 20.30
C VAL A 167 -28.50 -1.06 21.54
N ASN A 168 -27.48 -0.28 21.87
CA ASN A 168 -27.54 0.67 22.97
C ASN A 168 -27.05 2.04 22.52
N LEU A 169 -27.83 3.07 22.82
CA LEU A 169 -27.60 4.45 22.42
C LEU A 169 -27.56 5.31 23.69
N PHE A 170 -26.50 6.09 23.83
CA PHE A 170 -26.24 6.96 24.97
C PHE A 170 -26.04 8.39 24.53
N HIS A 171 -26.64 9.31 25.26
CA HIS A 171 -26.44 10.74 25.12
C HIS A 171 -25.83 11.32 26.39
N ASP A 172 -24.97 12.32 26.26
CA ASP A 172 -24.20 12.91 27.37
C ASP A 172 -25.06 13.52 28.49
N SER A 173 -26.26 13.99 28.18
CA SER A 173 -27.23 14.52 29.16
C SER A 173 -27.96 13.44 29.98
N GLY A 174 -27.51 12.18 29.89
CA GLY A 174 -27.98 11.07 30.72
C GLY A 174 -29.17 10.30 30.14
N TYR A 175 -29.41 10.40 28.83
CA TYR A 175 -30.37 9.55 28.14
C TYR A 175 -29.73 8.25 27.65
N GLU A 176 -30.44 7.14 27.80
CA GLU A 176 -30.07 5.83 27.28
C GLU A 176 -31.27 5.18 26.59
N PHE A 177 -31.04 4.58 25.42
CA PHE A 177 -32.05 3.85 24.66
C PHE A 177 -31.53 2.48 24.24
N ARG A 178 -32.33 1.45 24.48
CA ARG A 178 -32.02 0.05 24.19
C ARG A 178 -33.06 -0.53 23.24
N THR A 179 -32.58 -1.20 22.19
CA THR A 179 -33.43 -1.93 21.24
C THR A 179 -32.67 -3.10 20.64
N GLU A 180 -33.37 -3.95 19.90
CA GLU A 180 -32.76 -5.09 19.22
C GLU A 180 -32.22 -4.71 17.83
N LYS A 181 -32.86 -3.75 17.14
CA LYS A 181 -32.46 -3.30 15.81
C LYS A 181 -32.77 -1.81 15.60
N ILE A 182 -31.88 -1.13 14.91
CA ILE A 182 -32.08 0.24 14.43
C ILE A 182 -31.52 0.37 13.01
N ASP A 183 -32.21 1.13 12.17
CA ASP A 183 -31.74 1.53 10.84
C ASP A 183 -31.50 3.04 10.85
N ILE A 184 -30.31 3.47 10.45
CA ILE A 184 -29.84 4.86 10.52
C ILE A 184 -29.46 5.33 9.11
N ASP A 185 -29.95 6.49 8.73
CA ASP A 185 -29.54 7.24 7.55
C ASP A 185 -28.53 8.30 8.00
N LEU A 186 -27.25 8.13 7.64
CA LEU A 186 -26.17 8.99 8.11
C LEU A 186 -26.19 10.36 7.42
N THR A 187 -26.57 10.42 6.14
CA THR A 187 -26.70 11.69 5.39
C THR A 187 -27.77 12.57 6.02
N ARG A 188 -28.97 12.00 6.21
CA ARG A 188 -30.15 12.69 6.75
C ARG A 188 -30.19 12.73 8.27
N GLY A 189 -29.28 12.03 8.95
CA GLY A 189 -29.22 11.90 10.41
C GLY A 189 -30.56 11.49 11.03
N THR A 190 -31.28 10.61 10.35
CA THR A 190 -32.55 10.04 10.86
C THR A 190 -32.34 8.60 11.23
N ALA A 191 -33.08 8.11 12.22
CA ALA A 191 -33.04 6.70 12.59
C ALA A 191 -34.45 6.16 12.82
N SER A 192 -34.65 4.87 12.64
CA SER A 192 -35.93 4.23 12.92
C SER A 192 -35.76 2.79 13.38
N GLY A 193 -36.70 2.33 14.19
CA GLY A 193 -36.79 0.96 14.64
C GLY A 193 -38.25 0.55 14.79
N ASN A 194 -38.58 -0.63 14.30
CA ASN A 194 -39.91 -1.23 14.40
C ASN A 194 -39.97 -2.36 15.45
N LEU A 195 -38.90 -2.52 16.23
CA LEU A 195 -38.81 -3.46 17.34
C LEU A 195 -38.97 -2.74 18.67
N PRO A 196 -39.33 -3.46 19.75
CA PRO A 196 -39.45 -2.89 21.07
C PRO A 196 -38.21 -2.08 21.47
N VAL A 197 -38.48 -0.92 22.05
CA VAL A 197 -37.47 0.01 22.52
C VAL A 197 -37.77 0.41 23.96
N GLU A 198 -36.72 0.43 24.77
CA GLU A 198 -36.73 0.86 26.15
C GLU A 198 -35.83 2.10 26.25
N GLY A 199 -36.35 3.19 26.80
CA GLY A 199 -35.62 4.44 26.97
C GLY A 199 -35.65 4.89 28.42
N GLN A 200 -34.55 5.46 28.88
CA GLN A 200 -34.46 6.03 30.22
C GLN A 200 -33.66 7.33 30.20
N GLY A 201 -33.95 8.20 31.16
CA GLY A 201 -33.16 9.39 31.42
C GLY A 201 -33.84 10.33 32.40
N PRO A 202 -33.47 11.62 32.42
CA PRO A 202 -34.07 12.61 33.31
C PRO A 202 -35.60 12.67 33.23
N PHE A 203 -36.22 12.42 32.07
CA PHE A 203 -37.68 12.39 31.90
C PHE A 203 -38.37 11.19 32.55
N GLY A 204 -37.61 10.19 33.00
CA GLY A 204 -38.10 8.92 33.52
C GLY A 204 -37.83 7.76 32.58
N HIS A 205 -38.82 6.90 32.38
CA HIS A 205 -38.66 5.62 31.71
C HIS A 205 -39.77 5.38 30.67
N VAL A 206 -39.41 4.98 29.46
CA VAL A 206 -40.33 4.75 28.34
C VAL A 206 -40.13 3.36 27.76
N VAL A 207 -41.24 2.69 27.43
CA VAL A 207 -41.25 1.43 26.68
C VAL A 207 -42.21 1.61 25.51
N ALA A 208 -41.76 1.30 24.30
CA ALA A 208 -42.57 1.39 23.08
C ALA A 208 -42.32 0.20 22.14
N GLU A 209 -43.25 -0.07 21.23
CA GLU A 209 -43.11 -1.11 20.20
C GLU A 209 -42.20 -0.69 19.03
N GLY A 210 -41.92 0.61 18.88
CA GLY A 210 -41.00 1.14 17.90
C GLY A 210 -40.72 2.62 18.11
N PHE A 211 -39.86 3.19 17.29
CA PHE A 211 -39.49 4.59 17.34
C PHE A 211 -39.01 5.14 16.00
N ARG A 212 -39.02 6.48 15.92
CA ARG A 212 -38.41 7.26 14.85
C ARG A 212 -37.65 8.43 15.46
N LEU A 213 -36.44 8.63 14.99
CA LEU A 213 -35.57 9.73 15.33
C LEU A 213 -35.57 10.70 14.15
N LEU A 214 -36.02 11.92 14.40
CA LEU A 214 -36.15 13.00 13.44
C LEU A 214 -35.18 14.13 13.81
N ASP A 215 -35.04 15.09 12.90
CA ASP A 215 -34.33 16.35 13.14
C ASP A 215 -32.88 16.17 13.63
N LYS A 216 -32.16 15.18 13.10
CA LYS A 216 -30.75 14.91 13.48
C LYS A 216 -30.59 14.49 14.94
N GLY A 217 -31.57 13.76 15.49
CA GLY A 217 -31.52 13.29 16.87
C GLY A 217 -32.28 14.16 17.87
N LYS A 218 -32.77 15.34 17.45
CA LYS A 218 -33.45 16.29 18.35
C LYS A 218 -34.85 15.83 18.77
N THR A 219 -35.55 15.09 17.91
CA THR A 219 -36.93 14.67 18.15
C THR A 219 -37.04 13.15 18.09
N ILE A 220 -37.52 12.53 19.18
CA ILE A 220 -37.83 11.09 19.23
C ILE A 220 -39.34 10.91 19.25
N VAL A 221 -39.86 10.14 18.31
CA VAL A 221 -41.27 9.76 18.22
C VAL A 221 -41.39 8.27 18.49
N PHE A 222 -42.05 7.90 19.57
CA PHE A 222 -42.37 6.50 19.87
C PHE A 222 -43.63 6.07 19.12
N THR A 223 -43.62 4.85 18.58
CA THR A 223 -44.71 4.31 17.76
C THR A 223 -45.27 3.02 18.35
N GLY A 224 -46.54 2.74 18.07
CA GLY A 224 -47.24 1.56 18.60
C GLY A 224 -47.62 1.73 20.07
N LYS A 225 -47.82 0.60 20.77
CA LYS A 225 -48.15 0.63 22.20
C LYS A 225 -46.98 1.21 22.99
N THR A 226 -47.24 2.31 23.68
CA THR A 226 -46.23 3.06 24.41
C THR A 226 -46.66 3.25 25.86
N ARG A 227 -45.72 3.05 26.79
CA ARG A 227 -45.89 3.33 28.22
C ARG A 227 -44.76 4.23 28.68
N LEU A 228 -45.12 5.39 29.21
CA LEU A 228 -44.17 6.35 29.79
C LEU A 228 -44.43 6.45 31.29
N LYS A 229 -43.37 6.31 32.09
CA LYS A 229 -43.36 6.52 33.53
C LYS A 229 -42.45 7.71 33.84
N ILE A 230 -43.06 8.83 34.20
CA ILE A 230 -42.37 10.08 34.55
C ILE A 230 -42.12 10.10 36.05
N TYR A 231 -40.91 10.46 36.47
CA TYR A 231 -40.59 10.68 37.88
C TYR A 231 -40.80 12.15 38.27
N PRO A 232 -41.45 12.45 39.41
CA PRO A 232 -41.59 13.82 39.90
C PRO A 232 -40.21 14.46 40.13
N GLY A 233 -39.98 15.66 39.58
CA GLY A 233 -38.69 16.35 39.64
C GLY A 233 -37.82 16.22 38.39
N ALA A 234 -38.29 15.51 37.36
CA ALA A 234 -37.74 15.54 36.00
C ALA A 234 -37.88 16.95 35.39
N SER A 235 -36.94 17.85 35.69
CA SER A 235 -36.89 19.17 35.06
C SER A 235 -36.58 19.03 33.58
N THR A 236 -37.39 19.68 32.74
CA THR A 236 -37.07 20.02 31.34
C THR A 236 -35.60 20.46 31.25
N PRO A 237 -34.80 19.97 30.28
CA PRO A 237 -33.46 20.49 30.05
C PRO A 237 -33.54 22.01 29.93
N ALA A 238 -32.75 22.72 30.75
CA ALA A 238 -32.66 24.16 30.65
C ALA A 238 -32.13 24.50 29.26
N ASP A 239 -32.99 25.14 28.46
CA ASP A 239 -32.65 25.73 27.18
C ASP A 239 -31.39 26.60 27.34
N GLY A 240 -30.29 26.13 26.77
CA GLY A 240 -29.00 26.81 26.84
C GLY A 240 -29.05 28.08 26.00
N LYS A 241 -28.78 29.21 26.65
CA LYS A 241 -28.57 30.51 25.98
C LYS A 241 -27.36 30.49 25.06
#